data_AF-A0A3D4R8S6-F1
#
_entry.id   AF-A0A3D4R8S6-F1
#
_cell.length_a   1.000
_cell.length_b   1.000
_cell.length_c   1.000
_cell.angle_alpha   90.00
_cell.angle_beta   90.00
_cell.angle_gamma   90.00
#
_symmetry.space_group_name_H-M   'P 1'
#
loop_
_entity.id
_entity.type
_entity.pdbx_description
1 polymer ?
#
loop_
_entity_poly.entity_id
_entity_poly.type
_entity_poly.pdbx_seq_one_letter_code
_entity_poly.pdbx_strand_id
1 'polypeptide(L)'
;MATKTKKTAAGVKSTASPKKPTKSVKKDTVKIVAPTIPGEDKLKIIELFATKKGDTGSPEVQVALLSERIEKLVLHLKTNPSDNHSRRGLLGMVSKRRRLLNYLAQKSDERYKTITKKLKLK
;
A
#
# COMPACT_ATOMS: atom_id res chain seq x y z
N MET A 1 -7.14 -34.42 62.49
CA MET A 1 -5.79 -34.38 61.90
C MET A 1 -5.75 -33.28 60.85
N ALA A 2 -4.81 -32.33 61.04
CA ALA A 2 -4.27 -31.24 60.19
C ALA A 2 -5.09 -30.77 58.97
N THR A 3 -5.66 -29.55 58.88
CA THR A 3 -5.09 -28.18 58.80
C THR A 3 -3.98 -27.92 57.75
N LYS A 4 -4.14 -26.76 57.07
CA LYS A 4 -3.15 -25.87 56.39
C LYS A 4 -3.23 -25.86 54.85
N THR A 5 -3.91 -24.90 54.20
CA THR A 5 -3.52 -23.51 53.85
C THR A 5 -2.19 -23.32 53.09
N LYS A 6 -2.29 -22.83 51.84
CA LYS A 6 -1.39 -21.95 51.02
C LYS A 6 -1.75 -22.20 49.55
N LYS A 7 -1.72 -21.28 48.58
CA LYS A 7 -0.96 -20.05 48.42
C LYS A 7 -1.54 -19.30 47.19
N THR A 8 -1.86 -18.02 47.36
CA THR A 8 -1.42 -16.87 46.53
C THR A 8 -1.68 -16.76 45.01
N ALA A 9 -2.11 -15.54 44.67
CA ALA A 9 -1.58 -14.63 43.65
C ALA A 9 -2.32 -14.52 42.30
N ALA A 10 -3.10 -13.44 42.24
CA ALA A 10 -3.27 -12.50 41.15
C ALA A 10 -2.32 -12.63 39.94
N GLY A 11 -2.89 -12.51 38.74
CA GLY A 11 -2.12 -12.33 37.52
C GLY A 11 -3.00 -12.23 36.28
N VAL A 12 -3.62 -11.07 36.07
CA VAL A 12 -4.06 -10.61 34.74
C VAL A 12 -2.89 -10.74 33.78
N LYS A 13 -3.03 -11.53 32.69
CA LYS A 13 -2.16 -11.41 31.52
C LYS A 13 -2.79 -11.99 30.26
N SER A 14 -2.95 -11.09 29.31
CA SER A 14 -2.66 -11.27 27.89
C SER A 14 -3.65 -12.06 27.04
N THR A 15 -4.48 -11.26 26.37
CA THR A 15 -5.07 -11.52 25.05
C THR A 15 -4.07 -12.20 24.10
N ALA A 16 -4.26 -13.50 23.87
CA ALA A 16 -3.52 -14.23 22.84
C ALA A 16 -4.23 -14.00 21.49
N SER A 17 -3.84 -12.94 20.78
CA SER A 17 -4.15 -12.79 19.35
C SER A 17 -3.48 -13.92 18.57
N PRO A 18 -4.17 -14.55 17.60
CA PRO A 18 -3.61 -15.69 16.88
C PRO A 18 -2.46 -15.23 15.98
N LYS A 19 -1.32 -15.91 16.13
CA LYS A 19 -0.13 -15.77 15.29
C LYS A 19 -0.51 -16.03 13.84
N LYS A 20 -0.48 -14.99 12.99
CA LYS A 20 -0.56 -15.15 11.53
C LYS A 20 0.75 -15.81 11.06
N PRO A 21 0.70 -16.92 10.30
CA PRO A 21 1.89 -17.64 9.90
C PRO A 21 2.73 -16.81 8.93
N THR A 22 4.00 -16.59 9.29
CA THR A 22 5.05 -16.08 8.42
C THR A 22 5.35 -17.11 7.35
N LYS A 23 4.89 -16.91 6.12
CA LYS A 23 5.40 -17.63 4.95
C LYS A 23 6.47 -16.78 4.27
N SER A 24 7.65 -17.37 4.21
CA SER A 24 8.87 -16.90 3.58
C SER A 24 8.61 -16.46 2.13
N VAL A 25 8.73 -15.17 1.86
CA VAL A 25 8.58 -14.63 0.49
C VAL A 25 9.94 -14.76 -0.20
N LYS A 26 10.02 -15.73 -1.12
CA LYS A 26 11.13 -15.87 -2.07
C LYS A 26 11.23 -14.60 -2.90
N LYS A 27 12.48 -14.14 -3.11
CA LYS A 27 12.85 -12.98 -3.93
C LYS A 27 12.62 -13.30 -5.40
N ASP A 28 11.37 -13.26 -5.84
CA ASP A 28 11.07 -13.33 -7.26
C ASP A 28 10.75 -11.90 -7.72
N THR A 29 11.72 -11.35 -8.44
CA THR A 29 11.65 -10.09 -9.20
C THR A 29 10.29 -9.94 -9.87
N VAL A 30 9.42 -9.12 -9.28
CA VAL A 30 8.09 -8.83 -9.82
C VAL A 30 8.25 -7.97 -11.07
N LYS A 31 8.21 -8.62 -12.24
CA LYS A 31 7.93 -7.96 -13.51
C LYS A 31 6.50 -7.41 -13.45
N ILE A 32 6.36 -6.10 -13.30
CA ILE A 32 5.09 -5.40 -13.32
C ILE A 32 4.61 -5.30 -14.77
N VAL A 33 3.97 -6.33 -15.30
CA VAL A 33 3.24 -6.27 -16.59
C VAL A 33 2.09 -7.27 -16.57
N ALA A 34 0.84 -6.79 -16.58
CA ALA A 34 -0.35 -7.36 -17.25
C ALA A 34 -1.68 -6.84 -16.64
N PRO A 35 -2.78 -6.79 -17.41
CA PRO A 35 -4.05 -6.22 -16.97
C PRO A 35 -4.93 -7.28 -16.34
N THR A 36 -4.95 -7.35 -15.01
CA THR A 36 -5.92 -8.18 -14.28
C THR A 36 -6.53 -7.41 -13.11
N ILE A 37 -7.82 -7.65 -12.87
CA ILE A 37 -8.43 -7.55 -11.54
C ILE A 37 -8.42 -9.00 -11.01
N PRO A 38 -7.86 -9.22 -9.82
CA PRO A 38 -8.69 -9.36 -8.63
C PRO A 38 -8.24 -8.34 -7.56
N GLY A 39 -9.05 -8.10 -6.53
CA GLY A 39 -8.69 -7.20 -5.41
C GLY A 39 -7.33 -7.51 -4.77
N GLU A 40 -6.78 -8.69 -5.03
CA GLU A 40 -5.47 -9.16 -4.58
C GLU A 40 -4.30 -8.25 -4.97
N ASP A 41 -4.27 -7.70 -6.18
CA ASP A 41 -3.12 -6.87 -6.60
C ASP A 41 -3.10 -5.51 -5.91
N LYS A 42 -4.30 -4.96 -5.65
CA LYS A 42 -4.44 -3.74 -4.85
C LYS A 42 -3.99 -3.97 -3.41
N LEU A 43 -4.32 -5.11 -2.82
CA LEU A 43 -3.90 -5.47 -1.46
C LEU A 43 -2.37 -5.60 -1.37
N LYS A 44 -1.73 -6.24 -2.36
CA LYS A 44 -0.26 -6.32 -2.43
C LYS A 44 0.38 -4.93 -2.49
N ILE A 45 -0.15 -4.02 -3.31
CA ILE A 45 0.35 -2.64 -3.40
C ILE A 45 0.18 -1.92 -2.05
N ILE A 46 -0.97 -2.07 -1.40
CA ILE A 46 -1.20 -1.49 -0.08
C ILE A 46 -0.17 -2.02 0.93
N GLU A 47 0.05 -3.33 0.99
CA GLU A 47 1.01 -3.94 1.92
C GLU A 47 2.46 -3.48 1.69
N LEU A 48 2.86 -3.24 0.44
CA LEU A 48 4.23 -2.80 0.08
C LEU A 48 4.51 -1.33 0.40
N PHE A 49 3.47 -0.49 0.37
CA PHE A 49 3.58 0.97 0.56
C PHE A 49 2.99 1.45 1.90
N ALA A 50 2.34 0.58 2.66
CA ALA A 50 1.80 0.89 3.98
C ALA A 50 2.91 1.20 4.98
N THR A 51 2.80 2.34 5.65
CA THR A 51 3.70 2.74 6.75
C THR A 51 3.40 1.96 8.04
N LYS A 52 2.14 1.58 8.23
CA LYS A 52 1.65 0.85 9.41
C LYS A 52 0.72 -0.28 8.96
N LYS A 53 0.57 -1.31 9.80
CA LYS A 53 -0.40 -2.39 9.56
C LYS A 53 -1.82 -1.81 9.50
N GLY A 54 -2.50 -1.97 8.36
CA GLY A 54 -3.85 -1.45 8.14
C GLY A 54 -3.91 -0.02 7.57
N ASP A 55 -2.78 0.56 7.20
CA ASP A 55 -2.73 1.88 6.58
C ASP A 55 -3.17 1.81 5.11
N THR A 56 -4.39 2.27 4.84
CA THR A 56 -4.99 2.35 3.49
C THR A 56 -5.07 3.77 2.97
N GLY A 57 -4.82 4.76 3.83
CA GLY A 57 -5.07 6.17 3.57
C GLY A 57 -3.83 7.02 3.39
N SER A 58 -2.64 6.53 3.75
CA SER A 58 -1.42 7.33 3.62
C SER A 58 -1.14 7.79 2.19
N PRO A 59 -0.52 8.98 2.04
CA PRO A 59 -0.15 9.49 0.72
C PRO A 59 0.71 8.52 -0.09
N GLU A 60 1.55 7.68 0.54
CA GLU A 60 2.36 6.68 -0.18
C GLU A 60 1.51 5.64 -0.88
N VAL A 61 0.55 5.08 -0.15
CA VAL A 61 -0.38 4.06 -0.64
C VAL A 61 -1.24 4.64 -1.75
N GLN A 62 -1.77 5.86 -1.56
CA GLN A 62 -2.57 6.53 -2.58
C GLN A 62 -1.78 6.80 -3.87
N VAL A 63 -0.53 7.26 -3.77
CA VAL A 63 0.33 7.53 -4.92
C VAL A 63 0.66 6.25 -5.68
N ALA A 64 0.91 5.14 -4.96
CA ALA A 64 1.16 3.84 -5.57
C ALA A 64 -0.06 3.33 -6.35
N LEU A 65 -1.25 3.37 -5.73
CA LEU A 65 -2.52 2.97 -6.37
C LEU A 65 -2.87 3.86 -7.58
N LEU A 66 -2.65 5.17 -7.48
CA LEU A 66 -2.85 6.08 -8.61
C LEU A 66 -1.89 5.79 -9.76
N SER A 67 -0.65 5.44 -9.47
CA SER A 67 0.36 5.14 -10.50
C SER A 67 -0.01 3.87 -11.27
N GLU A 68 -0.43 2.81 -10.57
CA GLU A 68 -0.93 1.58 -11.21
C GLU A 68 -2.15 1.86 -12.11
N ARG A 69 -3.10 2.69 -11.63
CA ARG A 69 -4.27 3.07 -12.42
C ARG A 69 -3.90 3.91 -13.65
N ILE A 70 -2.95 4.83 -13.52
CA ILE A 70 -2.43 5.65 -14.63
C ILE A 70 -1.82 4.74 -15.70
N GLU A 71 -0.96 3.79 -15.33
CA GLU A 71 -0.33 2.86 -16.28
C GLU A 71 -1.38 2.04 -17.04
N LYS A 72 -2.38 1.51 -16.34
CA LYS A 72 -3.51 0.80 -16.95
C LYS A 72 -4.29 1.67 -17.93
N LEU A 73 -4.60 2.91 -17.54
CA LEU A 73 -5.37 3.82 -18.39
C LEU A 73 -4.58 4.28 -19.61
N VAL A 74 -3.26 4.47 -19.47
CA VAL A 74 -2.36 4.75 -20.60
C VAL A 74 -2.35 3.59 -21.59
N LEU A 75 -2.30 2.33 -21.12
CA LEU A 75 -2.40 1.17 -22.00
C LEU A 75 -3.75 1.11 -22.74
N HIS A 76 -4.85 1.38 -22.05
CA HIS A 76 -6.18 1.44 -22.64
C HIS A 76 -6.31 2.53 -23.73
N LEU A 77 -5.71 3.70 -23.49
CA LEU A 77 -5.72 4.82 -24.43
C LEU A 77 -4.80 4.58 -25.64
N LYS A 78 -3.79 3.71 -25.54
CA LYS A 78 -2.98 3.31 -26.70
C LYS A 78 -3.81 2.55 -27.73
N THR A 79 -4.74 1.70 -27.29
CA THR A 79 -5.65 0.98 -28.19
C THR A 79 -6.87 1.83 -28.58
N ASN A 80 -7.26 2.78 -27.73
CA ASN A 80 -8.42 3.67 -27.94
C ASN A 80 -8.01 5.16 -27.92
N PRO A 81 -7.35 5.65 -28.99
CA PRO A 81 -6.82 7.01 -29.01
C PRO A 81 -7.92 8.09 -28.97
N SER A 82 -9.11 7.79 -29.48
CA SER A 82 -10.24 8.73 -29.59
C SER A 82 -11.05 8.89 -28.30
N ASP A 83 -10.73 8.16 -27.24
CA ASP A 83 -11.44 8.31 -25.96
C ASP A 83 -10.95 9.54 -25.19
N ASN A 84 -11.61 10.67 -25.48
CA ASN A 84 -11.33 11.96 -24.85
C ASN A 84 -11.79 12.02 -23.38
N HIS A 85 -12.81 11.26 -22.99
CA HIS A 85 -13.30 11.22 -21.61
C HIS A 85 -12.28 10.53 -20.70
N SER A 86 -11.76 9.37 -21.11
CA SER A 86 -10.70 8.66 -20.40
C SER A 86 -9.40 9.47 -20.37
N ARG A 87 -9.07 10.19 -21.45
CA ARG A 87 -7.90 11.11 -21.46
C ARG A 87 -8.05 12.23 -20.43
N ARG A 88 -9.25 12.81 -20.29
CA ARG A 88 -9.52 13.81 -19.24
C ARG A 88 -9.41 13.19 -17.84
N GLY A 89 -9.92 11.98 -17.64
CA GLY A 89 -9.74 11.21 -16.40
C GLY A 89 -8.27 10.97 -16.06
N LEU A 90 -7.46 10.61 -17.05
CA LEU A 90 -6.01 10.43 -16.91
C LEU A 90 -5.32 11.69 -16.39
N LEU A 91 -5.59 12.85 -17.01
CA LEU A 91 -5.03 14.14 -16.57
C LEU A 91 -5.42 14.47 -15.13
N GLY A 92 -6.67 14.16 -14.75
CA GLY A 92 -7.15 14.26 -13.37
C GLY A 92 -6.35 13.40 -12.40
N MET A 93 -6.07 12.14 -12.75
CA MET A 93 -5.27 11.23 -11.91
C MET A 93 -3.81 11.68 -11.78
N VAL A 94 -3.19 12.14 -12.87
CA VAL A 94 -1.81 12.68 -12.86
C VAL A 94 -1.72 13.91 -11.98
N SER A 95 -2.68 14.83 -12.08
CA SER A 95 -2.70 16.03 -11.25
C SER A 95 -2.91 15.71 -9.76
N LYS A 96 -3.80 14.77 -9.42
CA LYS A 96 -4.00 14.30 -8.04
C LYS A 96 -2.71 13.69 -7.47
N ARG A 97 -2.03 12.84 -8.26
CA ARG A 97 -0.73 12.26 -7.87
C ARG A 97 0.31 13.35 -7.60
N ARG A 98 0.41 14.36 -8.47
CA ARG A 98 1.32 15.50 -8.29
C ARG A 98 1.02 16.28 -7.01
N ARG A 99 -0.26 16.52 -6.69
CA ARG A 99 -0.66 17.19 -5.43
C ARG A 99 -0.23 16.39 -4.19
N LEU A 100 -0.41 15.07 -4.19
CA LEU A 100 0.02 14.21 -3.08
C LEU A 100 1.54 14.20 -2.90
N LEU A 101 2.29 14.16 -4.00
CA LEU A 101 3.75 14.24 -3.97
C LEU A 101 4.24 15.59 -3.45
N ASN A 102 3.62 16.70 -3.87
CA ASN A 102 3.92 18.03 -3.35
C ASN A 102 3.63 18.14 -1.85
N TYR A 103 2.52 17.56 -1.38
CA TYR A 103 2.19 17.50 0.05
C TYR A 103 3.25 16.74 0.85
N LEU A 104 3.73 15.61 0.32
CA LEU A 104 4.79 14.83 0.94
C LEU A 104 6.12 15.59 0.98
N ALA A 105 6.48 16.29 -0.10
CA ALA A 105 7.68 17.13 -0.13
C ALA A 105 7.62 18.23 0.93
N GLN A 106 6.48 18.91 1.09
CA GLN A 106 6.32 19.94 2.12
C GLN A 106 6.37 19.39 3.55
N LYS A 107 5.88 18.16 3.77
CA LYS A 107 5.83 17.56 5.10
C LYS A 107 7.14 16.88 5.51
N SER A 108 7.78 16.19 4.58
CA SER A 108 9.02 15.45 4.83
C SER A 108 9.71 15.05 3.53
N ASP A 109 10.89 15.62 3.29
CA ASP A 109 11.70 15.29 2.11
C ASP A 109 12.12 13.82 2.06
N GLU A 110 12.30 13.17 3.21
CA GLU A 110 12.68 11.75 3.27
C GLU A 110 11.60 10.82 2.70
N ARG A 111 10.33 11.04 3.07
CA ARG A 111 9.20 10.26 2.53
C ARG A 111 9.02 10.53 1.04
N TYR A 112 9.18 11.78 0.61
CA TYR A 112 9.14 12.12 -0.81
C TYR A 112 10.25 11.37 -1.60
N LYS A 113 11.51 11.45 -1.15
CA LYS A 113 12.65 10.78 -1.80
C LYS A 113 12.47 9.26 -1.86
N THR A 114 11.97 8.63 -0.80
CA THR A 114 11.76 7.17 -0.78
C THR A 114 10.68 6.73 -1.75
N ILE A 115 9.56 7.44 -1.84
CA ILE A 115 8.45 7.14 -2.77
C ILE A 115 8.87 7.36 -4.21
N THR A 116 9.52 8.50 -4.50
CA THR A 116 9.99 8.84 -5.84
C THR A 116 11.00 7.80 -6.34
N LYS A 117 11.90 7.31 -5.48
CA LYS A 117 12.80 6.18 -5.78
C LYS A 117 12.05 4.88 -6.04
N LYS A 118 11.09 4.51 -5.18
CA LYS A 118 10.30 3.27 -5.30
C LYS A 118 9.48 3.23 -6.59
N LEU A 119 8.86 4.34 -6.96
CA LEU A 119 8.00 4.44 -8.14
C LEU A 119 8.76 4.86 -9.40
N LYS A 120 10.09 5.06 -9.31
CA LYS A 120 10.96 5.52 -10.41
C LYS A 120 10.42 6.77 -11.11
N LEU A 121 9.79 7.65 -10.35
CA LEU A 121 9.31 8.93 -10.85
C LEU A 121 10.53 9.87 -10.92
N LYS A 122 10.70 10.58 -12.04
CA LYS A 122 11.72 11.63 -12.21
C LYS A 122 11.05 12.99 -12.21
#